data_AF-A0A7Z9LV35-F1
#
_entry.id   AF-A0A7Z9LV35-F1
#
_cell.length_a   1.000
_cell.length_b   1.000
_cell.length_c   1.000
_cell.angle_alpha   90.00
_cell.angle_beta   90.00
_cell.angle_gamma   90.00
#
_symmetry.space_group_name_H-M   'P 1'
#
loop_
_entity.id
_entity.type
_entity.pdbx_description
1 polymer ?
#
loop_
_entity_poly.entity_id
_entity_poly.type
_entity_poly.pdbx_seq_one_letter_code
_entity_poly.pdbx_strand_id
1 'polypeptide(L)' 'MEINKLYSKKIVKLHKTKVKCPSCKKKSKDPFIPFCSKKCSDLDLMKWLSDENYINLD' A
#
# COMPACT_ATOMS: atom_id res chain seq x y z
N MET A 1 1.27 -35.30 -1.03
CA MET A 1 1.83 -34.17 -0.26
C MET A 1 2.87 -33.34 -1.03
N GLU A 2 3.24 -33.71 -2.27
CA GLU A 2 4.28 -33.01 -3.06
C GLU A 2 3.77 -31.81 -3.89
N ILE A 3 2.47 -31.80 -4.23
CA ILE A 3 1.86 -30.76 -5.08
C ILE A 3 1.95 -29.36 -4.43
N ASN A 4 1.74 -29.27 -3.11
CA ASN A 4 1.80 -28.01 -2.36
C ASN A 4 3.22 -27.38 -2.32
N LYS A 5 4.27 -28.20 -2.44
CA LYS A 5 5.67 -27.77 -2.38
C LYS A 5 6.12 -27.10 -3.68
N LEU A 6 5.56 -27.53 -4.82
CA LEU A 6 5.81 -26.92 -6.14
C LEU A 6 5.14 -25.54 -6.25
N TYR A 7 3.93 -25.39 -5.69
CA TYR A 7 3.20 -24.11 -5.73
C TYR A 7 3.86 -23.04 -4.87
N SER A 8 4.38 -23.41 -3.69
CA SER A 8 5.06 -22.47 -2.78
C SER A 8 6.33 -21.86 -3.38
N LYS A 9 7.05 -22.57 -4.26
CA LYS A 9 8.27 -22.07 -4.93
C LYS A 9 8.01 -20.93 -5.92
N LYS A 10 6.78 -20.76 -6.41
CA LYS A 10 6.40 -19.72 -7.38
C LYS A 10 5.74 -18.50 -6.72
N ILE A 11 5.64 -18.47 -5.39
CA ILE A 11 5.07 -17.35 -4.66
C ILE A 11 6.14 -16.29 -4.46
N VAL A 12 6.00 -15.16 -5.13
CA VAL A 12 6.77 -13.96 -4.82
C VAL A 12 6.33 -13.52 -3.42
N LYS A 13 7.23 -13.62 -2.43
CA LYS A 13 6.94 -13.13 -1.08
C LYS A 13 6.71 -11.63 -1.18
N LEU A 14 5.47 -11.19 -1.01
CA LEU A 14 5.14 -9.77 -0.93
C LEU A 14 5.79 -9.24 0.36
N HIS A 15 6.98 -8.66 0.22
CA HIS A 15 7.71 -8.18 1.38
C HIS A 15 6.91 -7.03 1.99
N LYS A 16 6.31 -7.27 3.16
CA LYS A 16 5.56 -6.27 3.94
C LYS A 16 6.56 -5.27 4.53
N THR A 17 7.20 -4.47 3.67
CA THR A 17 8.08 -3.39 4.11
C THR A 17 7.28 -2.45 4.99
N LYS A 18 7.78 -2.18 6.20
CA LYS A 18 7.20 -1.17 7.10
C LYS A 18 7.44 0.20 6.47
N VAL A 19 6.51 0.65 5.64
CA VAL A 19 6.58 1.92 4.93
C VAL A 19 6.08 3.07 5.81
N LYS A 20 6.53 4.29 5.52
CA LYS A 20 5.91 5.49 6.07
C LYS A 20 4.60 5.71 5.32
N CYS A 21 3.55 6.12 6.04
CA CYS A 21 2.26 6.49 5.48
C CYS A 21 2.47 7.54 4.37
N PRO A 22 2.02 7.31 3.14
CA PRO A 22 2.24 8.26 2.05
C PRO A 22 1.53 9.60 2.32
N SER A 23 0.36 9.57 2.96
CA SER A 23 -0.44 10.77 3.22
C SER A 23 0.09 11.66 4.37
N CYS A 24 0.76 11.11 5.38
CA CYS A 24 1.19 11.88 6.57
C CYS A 24 2.57 11.53 7.14
N LYS A 25 3.33 10.64 6.51
CA LYS A 25 4.70 10.20 6.85
C LYS A 25 4.88 9.48 8.20
N LYS A 26 3.79 9.24 8.96
CA LYS A 26 3.81 8.41 10.18
C LYS A 26 4.07 6.93 9.85
N LYS A 27 4.48 6.12 10.82
CA LYS A 27 4.67 4.66 10.61
C LYS A 27 3.35 4.00 10.17
N SER A 28 3.37 3.21 9.10
CA SER A 28 2.20 2.44 8.66
C SER A 28 1.78 1.45 9.75
N LYS A 29 0.47 1.16 9.85
CA LYS A 29 -0.06 0.27 10.88
C LYS A 29 -1.07 -0.70 10.28
N ASP A 30 -0.96 -1.97 10.65
CA ASP A 30 -1.96 -2.98 10.33
C ASP A 30 -3.31 -2.62 10.99
N PRO A 31 -4.46 -2.76 10.32
CA PRO A 31 -4.68 -3.35 8.99
C PRO A 31 -4.55 -2.36 7.81
N PHE A 32 -4.18 -1.11 8.06
CA PHE A 32 -4.25 -0.01 7.08
C PHE A 32 -3.01 0.15 6.21
N ILE A 33 -2.09 -0.81 6.16
CA ILE A 33 -0.84 -0.69 5.39
C ILE A 33 -1.18 -0.50 3.90
N PRO A 34 -0.66 0.54 3.22
CA PRO A 34 0.53 1.35 3.54
C PRO A 34 0.31 2.59 4.45
N PHE A 35 -0.91 2.88 4.87
CA PHE A 35 -1.29 4.01 5.71
C PHE A 35 -1.14 3.74 7.21
N CYS A 36 -1.23 4.79 8.03
CA CYS A 36 -1.24 4.66 9.49
C CYS A 36 -2.65 4.51 10.10
N SER A 37 -3.72 4.82 9.35
CA SER A 37 -5.12 4.80 9.82
C SER A 37 -6.12 4.83 8.67
N LYS A 38 -7.38 4.45 8.96
CA LYS A 38 -8.53 4.60 8.04
C LYS A 38 -8.64 6.02 7.49
N LYS A 39 -8.51 7.04 8.35
CA LYS A 39 -8.55 8.45 7.94
C LYS A 39 -7.53 8.78 6.86
N CYS A 40 -6.30 8.28 6.96
CA CYS A 40 -5.28 8.53 5.93
C CYS A 40 -5.59 7.80 4.62
N SER A 41 -6.15 6.59 4.68
CA SER A 41 -6.63 5.88 3.50
C SER A 41 -7.77 6.61 2.80
N ASP A 42 -8.75 7.13 3.56
CA ASP A 42 -9.89 7.86 3.01
C ASP A 42 -9.44 9.19 2.39
N LEU A 43 -8.50 9.91 3.02
CA LEU A 43 -7.93 11.15 2.48
C LEU A 43 -7.18 10.92 1.16
N ASP A 44 -6.43 9.81 1.08
CA ASP A 44 -5.75 9.41 -0.14
C ASP A 44 -6.76 9.15 -1.25
N LEU A 45 -7.81 8.37 -0.96
CA LEU A 45 -8.90 8.10 -1.89
C LEU A 45 -9.57 9.40 -2.38
N MET A 46 -9.85 10.35 -1.49
CA MET A 46 -10.47 11.62 -1.89
C MET A 46 -9.58 12.41 -2.84
N LYS A 47 -8.27 12.48 -2.60
CA LYS A 47 -7.33 13.14 -3.53
C LYS A 47 -7.34 12.51 -4.92
N TRP A 48 -7.44 11.18 -4.98
CA TRP A 48 -7.57 10.45 -6.24
C TRP A 48 -8.86 10.76 -6.98
N LEU A 49 -9.98 10.86 -6.26
CA LEU A 49 -11.29 11.16 -6.85
C LEU A 49 -11.45 12.64 -7.23
N SER A 50 -10.67 13.54 -6.63
CA SER A 50 -10.77 14.98 -6.87
C SER A 50 -9.98 15.47 -8.11
N ASP A 51 -9.36 14.59 -8.90
CA ASP A 51 -8.54 14.97 -10.07
C ASP A 51 -7.45 16.04 -9.77
N GLU A 52 -6.97 16.13 -8.52
CA GLU A 52 -5.90 17.07 -8.12
C GLU A 52 -4.49 16.58 -8.55
N ASN A 53 -4.39 15.49 -9.30
CA ASN A 53 -3.13 14.93 -9.77
C ASN A 53 -2.77 15.52 -11.14
N TYR A 54 -2.48 16.82 -11.20
CA TYR A 54 -1.83 17.40 -12.37
C TYR A 54 -0.39 16.91 -12.42
N ILE A 55 -0.06 16.17 -13.47
CA ILE A 55 1.33 15.90 -13.83
C ILE A 55 1.81 17.21 -14.46
N ASN A 56 2.66 17.97 -13.76
CA ASN A 56 3.35 19.09 -14.38
C ASN A 56 4.24 18.50 -15.48
N LEU A 57 3.88 18.77 -16.74
CA LEU A 57 4.74 18.53 -17.89
C LEU A 57 5.67 19.75 -18.00
N ASP A 58 6.85 19.62 -17.42
CA ASP A 58 8.01 20.42 -17.84
C ASP A 58 8.57 19.85 -19.15
#